data_AF-A0A6B2H5A8-F1
#
_entry.id   AF-A0A6B2H5A8-F1
#
_cell.length_a   1.000
_cell.length_b   1.000
_cell.length_c   1.000
_cell.angle_alpha   90.00
_cell.angle_beta   90.00
_cell.angle_gamma   90.00
#
_symmetry.space_group_name_H-M   'P 1'
#
loop_
_entity.id
_entity.type
_entity.pdbx_description
1 polymer ?
#
loop_
_entity_poly.entity_id
_entity_poly.type
_entity_poly.pdbx_seq_one_letter_code
_entity_poly.pdbx_strand_id
1 'polypeptide(L)'
;MTSKDEYLLQTWPKQQAKGKTAYMATHSLIYAVLVGIITILFDLGDASVKDIILSKEFLVKLALFTTIGAIMANYKWKTNTKKYEALKEQHVGQPKL
;
A
#
# COMPACT_ATOMS: atom_id res chain seq x y z
N MET A 1 19.99 15.60 -6.43
CA MET A 1 19.07 14.63 -5.77
C MET A 1 17.67 15.22 -5.84
N THR A 2 16.61 14.43 -6.10
CA THR A 2 15.25 14.99 -6.15
C THR A 2 14.60 14.98 -4.76
N SER A 3 13.62 15.84 -4.50
CA SER A 3 12.89 15.87 -3.21
C SER A 3 12.23 14.51 -2.88
N LYS A 4 11.88 13.73 -3.91
CA LYS A 4 11.34 12.36 -3.74
C LYS A 4 12.41 11.37 -3.25
N ASP A 5 13.66 11.55 -3.67
CA ASP A 5 14.77 10.68 -3.26
C ASP A 5 15.18 10.96 -1.81
N GLU A 6 15.24 12.23 -1.42
CA GLU A 6 15.44 12.66 -0.02
C GLU A 6 14.35 12.09 0.89
N TYR A 7 13.09 12.22 0.48
CA TYR A 7 11.97 11.66 1.22
C TYR A 7 12.11 10.14 1.40
N LEU A 8 12.50 9.41 0.35
CA LEU A 8 12.69 7.97 0.41
C LEU A 8 13.84 7.61 1.36
N LEU A 9 14.98 8.31 1.31
CA LEU A 9 16.12 8.07 2.20
C LEU A 9 15.75 8.25 3.68
N GLN A 10 14.90 9.23 4.00
CA GLN A 10 14.48 9.51 5.38
C GLN A 10 13.38 8.57 5.88
N THR A 11 12.43 8.19 5.02
CA THR A 11 11.21 7.48 5.44
C THR A 11 11.29 5.97 5.27
N TRP A 12 12.04 5.49 4.28
CA TRP A 12 12.14 4.05 3.99
C TRP A 12 12.69 3.22 5.15
N PRO A 13 13.74 3.66 5.88
CA PRO A 13 14.24 2.90 7.04
C PRO A 13 13.18 2.71 8.13
N LYS A 14 12.34 3.72 8.35
CA LYS A 14 11.23 3.64 9.31
C LYS A 14 10.18 2.62 8.87
N GLN A 15 9.92 2.52 7.57
CA GLN A 15 9.00 1.51 7.02
C GLN A 15 9.62 0.11 7.05
N GLN A 16 10.93 -0.02 6.81
CA GLN A 16 11.64 -1.29 6.94
C GLN A 16 11.62 -1.81 8.37
N ALA A 17 11.80 -0.93 9.36
CA ALA A 17 11.74 -1.29 10.78
C ALA A 17 10.36 -1.83 11.22
N LYS A 18 9.28 -1.35 10.61
CA LYS A 18 7.92 -1.89 10.83
C LYS A 18 7.72 -3.27 10.20
N GLY A 19 8.56 -3.65 9.25
CA GLY A 19 8.55 -4.94 8.59
C GLY A 19 7.63 -5.01 7.36
N LYS A 20 7.99 -5.93 6.46
CA LYS A 20 7.30 -6.13 5.18
C LYS A 20 5.85 -6.55 5.35
N THR A 21 5.57 -7.46 6.29
CA THR A 21 4.22 -7.97 6.53
C THR A 21 3.28 -6.86 6.96
N ALA A 22 3.70 -6.00 7.91
CA ALA A 22 2.90 -4.86 8.35
C ALA A 22 2.64 -3.88 7.20
N TYR A 23 3.68 -3.56 6.41
CA TYR A 23 3.53 -2.70 5.23
C TYR A 23 2.50 -3.26 4.23
N MET A 24 2.59 -4.56 3.92
CA MET A 24 1.66 -5.23 3.01
C MET A 24 0.24 -5.27 3.59
N ALA A 25 0.08 -5.54 4.89
CA ALA A 25 -1.22 -5.56 5.55
C ALA A 25 -1.89 -4.18 5.51
N THR A 26 -1.17 -3.11 5.81
CA THR A 26 -1.70 -1.73 5.74
C THR A 26 -2.19 -1.38 4.34
N HIS A 27 -1.40 -1.70 3.31
CA HIS A 27 -1.79 -1.41 1.93
C HIS A 27 -2.98 -2.26 1.48
N SER A 28 -3.02 -3.55 1.85
CA SER A 28 -4.15 -4.42 1.55
C SER A 28 -5.44 -3.94 2.23
N LEU A 29 -5.32 -3.45 3.47
CA LEU A 29 -6.43 -2.85 4.22
C LEU A 29 -6.95 -1.58 3.55
N ILE A 30 -6.06 -0.70 3.06
CA ILE A 30 -6.49 0.51 2.33
C ILE A 30 -7.35 0.13 1.12
N TYR A 31 -6.93 -0.87 0.34
CA TYR A 31 -7.72 -1.33 -0.82
C TYR A 31 -9.05 -1.98 -0.41
N ALA A 32 -9.06 -2.74 0.70
CA ALA A 32 -10.27 -3.32 1.26
C ALA A 32 -11.28 -2.23 1.66
N VAL A 33 -10.82 -1.19 2.37
CA VAL A 33 -11.64 -0.05 2.80
C VAL A 33 -12.16 0.73 1.59
N LEU A 34 -11.31 0.97 0.59
CA LEU A 34 -11.72 1.66 -0.64
C LEU A 34 -12.85 0.93 -1.36
N VAL A 35 -12.78 -0.40 -1.48
CA VAL A 35 -13.89 -1.19 -2.04
C VAL A 35 -15.14 -1.12 -1.19
N GLY A 36 -14.99 -1.13 0.14
CA GLY A 36 -16.07 -0.87 1.09
C GLY A 36 -16.81 0.42 0.75
N ILE A 37 -16.08 1.53 0.72
CA ILE A 37 -16.62 2.86 0.47
C ILE A 37 -17.24 2.94 -0.93
N ILE A 38 -16.54 2.48 -1.97
CA ILE A 38 -17.05 2.53 -3.35
C ILE A 38 -18.33 1.70 -3.45
N THR A 39 -18.38 0.48 -2.90
CA THR A 39 -19.59 -0.35 -2.99
C THR A 39 -20.76 0.34 -2.30
N ILE A 40 -20.57 0.89 -1.11
CA ILE A 40 -21.63 1.61 -0.40
C ILE A 40 -22.11 2.85 -1.17
N LEU A 41 -21.20 3.59 -1.81
CA LEU A 41 -21.56 4.81 -2.57
C LEU A 41 -22.36 4.51 -3.85
N PHE A 42 -22.10 3.38 -4.50
CA PHE A 42 -22.72 3.03 -5.79
C PHE A 42 -23.88 2.03 -5.66
N ASP A 43 -24.06 1.43 -4.49
CA ASP A 43 -25.09 0.42 -4.21
C ASP A 43 -26.11 0.95 -3.17
N LEU A 44 -26.45 2.26 -3.28
CA LEU A 44 -27.46 2.97 -2.49
C LEU A 44 -28.90 2.55 -2.86
N GLY A 45 -29.15 1.25 -3.00
CA GLY A 45 -30.51 0.70 -3.08
C GLY A 45 -31.17 0.62 -1.70
N ASP A 46 -32.40 0.08 -1.65
CA ASP A 46 -33.14 -0.14 -0.38
C ASP A 46 -32.52 -1.20 0.54
N ALA A 47 -31.42 -1.83 0.13
CA ALA A 47 -30.73 -2.84 0.91
C ALA A 47 -30.01 -2.22 2.11
N SER A 48 -30.07 -2.88 3.26
CA SER A 48 -29.31 -2.42 4.42
C SER A 48 -27.80 -2.61 4.18
N VAL A 49 -26.97 -1.73 4.76
CA VAL A 49 -25.50 -1.83 4.66
C VAL A 49 -24.99 -3.23 5.04
N LYS A 50 -25.64 -3.86 6.03
CA LYS A 50 -25.31 -5.22 6.46
C LYS A 50 -25.49 -6.26 5.34
N ASP A 51 -26.57 -6.15 4.58
CA ASP A 51 -26.87 -7.07 3.48
C ASP A 51 -25.89 -6.87 2.33
N ILE A 52 -25.51 -5.61 2.06
CA ILE A 52 -24.50 -5.27 1.05
C ILE A 52 -23.14 -5.90 1.42
N ILE A 53 -22.66 -5.71 2.66
CA ILE A 53 -21.32 -6.22 3.06
C ILE A 53 -21.27 -7.75 3.24
N LEU A 54 -22.41 -8.41 3.44
CA LEU A 54 -22.51 -9.87 3.51
C LEU A 54 -22.84 -10.49 2.15
N SER A 55 -23.11 -9.67 1.12
CA SER A 55 -23.40 -10.16 -0.22
C SER A 55 -22.19 -10.88 -0.81
N LYS A 56 -22.47 -11.93 -1.59
CA LYS A 56 -21.42 -12.67 -2.32
C LYS A 56 -20.62 -11.75 -3.24
N GLU A 57 -21.29 -10.82 -3.90
CA GLU A 57 -20.65 -9.87 -4.82
C GLU A 57 -19.65 -8.97 -4.08
N PHE A 58 -20.04 -8.44 -2.92
CA PHE A 58 -19.14 -7.64 -2.10
C PHE A 58 -17.94 -8.46 -1.62
N LEU A 59 -18.16 -9.67 -1.11
CA LEU A 59 -17.08 -10.53 -0.61
C LEU A 59 -16.08 -10.90 -1.72
N VAL A 60 -16.57 -11.15 -2.95
CA VAL A 60 -15.70 -11.39 -4.11
C VAL A 60 -14.91 -10.14 -4.48
N LYS A 61 -15.54 -8.96 -4.56
CA LYS A 61 -14.85 -7.69 -4.82
C LYS A 61 -13.81 -7.41 -3.73
N LEU A 62 -14.18 -7.56 -2.46
CA LEU A 62 -13.29 -7.38 -1.32
C LEU A 62 -12.05 -8.26 -1.45
N ALA A 63 -12.23 -9.57 -1.66
CA ALA A 63 -11.11 -10.50 -1.80
C ALA A 63 -10.19 -10.15 -2.97
N LEU A 64 -10.75 -9.79 -4.14
CA LEU A 64 -9.99 -9.40 -5.32
C LEU A 64 -9.15 -8.15 -5.06
N PHE A 65 -9.75 -7.09 -4.53
CA PHE A 65 -9.05 -5.83 -4.31
C PHE A 65 -8.06 -5.89 -3.15
N THR A 66 -8.34 -6.66 -2.10
CA THR A 66 -7.34 -6.96 -1.05
C THR A 66 -6.14 -7.68 -1.65
N THR A 67 -6.35 -8.66 -2.53
CA THR A 67 -5.28 -9.39 -3.22
C THR A 67 -4.45 -8.45 -4.11
N ILE A 68 -5.13 -7.60 -4.89
CA ILE A 68 -4.48 -6.56 -5.72
C ILE A 68 -3.64 -5.61 -4.85
N GLY A 69 -4.17 -5.16 -3.71
CA GLY A 69 -3.46 -4.33 -2.74
C GLY A 69 -2.19 -5.00 -2.21
N ALA A 70 -2.26 -6.30 -1.88
CA ALA A 70 -1.11 -7.07 -1.43
C ALA A 70 -0.03 -7.22 -2.51
N ILE A 71 -0.42 -7.52 -3.74
CA ILE A 71 0.51 -7.64 -4.89
C ILE A 71 1.23 -6.32 -5.14
N MET A 72 0.48 -5.21 -5.20
CA MET A 72 1.07 -3.88 -5.39
C MET A 72 1.97 -3.48 -4.23
N ALA A 73 1.60 -3.80 -2.99
CA ALA A 73 2.45 -3.53 -1.83
C ALA A 73 3.78 -4.29 -1.91
N ASN A 74 3.74 -5.56 -2.31
CA ASN A 74 4.95 -6.36 -2.50
C ASN A 74 5.84 -5.80 -3.64
N TYR A 75 5.23 -5.39 -4.75
CA TYR A 75 5.95 -4.74 -5.85
C TYR A 75 6.60 -3.42 -5.43
N LYS A 76 5.84 -2.55 -4.74
CA LYS A 76 6.33 -1.27 -4.19
C LYS A 76 7.45 -1.50 -3.19
N TRP A 77 7.33 -2.51 -2.33
CA TRP A 77 8.37 -2.87 -1.38
C TRP A 77 9.69 -3.19 -2.07
N LYS A 78 9.67 -4.09 -3.06
CA LYS A 78 10.87 -4.47 -3.82
C LYS A 78 11.49 -3.26 -4.53
N THR A 79 10.65 -2.46 -5.18
CA THR A 79 11.09 -1.29 -5.96
C THR A 79 11.72 -0.23 -5.04
N ASN A 80 11.08 0.07 -3.91
CA ASN A 80 11.57 1.04 -2.95
C ASN A 80 12.85 0.58 -2.26
N THR A 81 12.97 -0.70 -1.91
CA THR A 81 14.22 -1.25 -1.37
C THR A 81 15.36 -1.10 -2.38
N LYS A 82 15.17 -1.52 -3.63
CA LYS A 82 16.20 -1.41 -4.67
C LYS A 82 16.61 0.05 -4.90
N LYS A 83 15.63 0.96 -4.96
CA LYS A 83 15.89 2.39 -5.14
C LYS A 83 16.61 3.00 -3.93
N TYR A 84 16.21 2.62 -2.71
CA TYR A 84 16.84 3.09 -1.48
C TYR A 84 18.30 2.64 -1.39
N GLU A 85 18.60 1.38 -1.69
CA GLU A 85 19.97 0.85 -1.68
C GLU A 85 20.87 1.60 -2.67
N ALA A 86 20.40 1.79 -3.92
CA ALA A 86 21.13 2.57 -4.92
C ALA A 86 21.38 4.03 -4.48
N LEU A 87 20.38 4.69 -3.87
CA LEU A 87 20.53 6.05 -3.37
C LEU A 87 21.47 6.13 -2.17
N LYS A 88 21.44 5.13 -1.28
CA LYS A 88 22.31 5.07 -0.10
C LYS A 88 23.78 4.94 -0.50
N GLU A 89 24.09 4.10 -1.48
CA GLU A 89 25.46 3.95 -2.01
C GLU A 89 25.98 5.25 -2.62
N GLN A 90 25.14 5.95 -3.40
CA GLN A 90 25.47 7.26 -3.96
C GLN A 90 25.69 8.34 -2.89
N HIS A 91 24.94 8.27 -1.78
CA HIS A 91 25.03 9.25 -0.70
C HIS A 91 26.25 9.02 0.22
N VAL A 92 26.65 7.76 0.44
CA VAL A 92 27.85 7.41 1.23
C VAL A 92 29.14 7.68 0.43
N GLY A 93 29.09 7.66 -0.90
CA GLY A 93 30.22 7.97 -1.78
C GLY A 93 30.49 9.47 -2.00
N GLN A 94 29.66 10.38 -1.48
CA GLN A 94 29.93 11.83 -1.57
C GLN A 94 30.76 12.27 -0.36
N PRO A 95 32.01 12.76 -0.55
CA PRO A 95 32.76 13.36 0.55
C PRO A 95 31.98 14.58 1.05
N LYS A 96 31.83 14.69 2.37
CA LYS A 96 31.31 15.89 3.00
C LYS A 96 32.23 17.06 2.63
N LEU A 97 31.72 17.98 1.82
CA LEU A 97 32.31 19.31 1.61
C LEU A 97 32.24 20.12 2.90
#